data_AF-A0A2H3IHU4-F1
#
_entry.id   AF-A0A2H3IHU4-F1
#
_cell.length_a   1.000
_cell.length_b   1.000
_cell.length_c   1.000
_cell.angle_alpha   90.00
_cell.angle_beta   90.00
_cell.angle_gamma   90.00
#
_symmetry.space_group_name_H-M   'P 1'
#
loop_
_entity.id
_entity.type
_entity.pdbx_description
1 polymer ?
#
loop_
_entity_poly.entity_id
_entity_poly.type
_entity_poly.pdbx_seq_one_letter_code
_entity_poly.pdbx_strand_id
1 'polypeptide(L)'
;MLAPARRTALSSFKAASPRTVLFSEQAARCIKSAHVAKRHFHKSPANDFYKALWQSMRVKVPWVDALAQSRQQAGQATVEDGKPVKPDLTPRRMSDSYFAATLPLAEDKWLLDEYLNASGRIRLGTLFMDLDALAGVVAYKHTGDTVATVTAAVDRITLLNPLKEICNLQLSGQVTYATGRSSMEISLQVAKAPADGEKVKDEDVLITCAFTMVSLDPKTKKPVAVAPLLIETEEERRLFQKGEENYNAKKALRKRSFLEQAPDQEESNMIHSMWTTGQPYKVPGAAIQRSPRIQNMDRTVLRSAMIMQPEDRNRHNFMIFGGFLLQQTFELAFCCAASFSHTRPTFVSLDPSTFENPVPVGSVLYLKATVAYTEPLVRAVDGESSKRTPYTKVHVRVDSKVRDVEHATKNPTGVFHYTFLVPNEVQVMPTKYAEYMMWLDARRRAQDLDPIIASRFTEDETSAPHLKDRGFCSPIVDSEQEAKKKKDEELAREIEKVKKEYEEKQKRKKERQKEKEKEKEKDGDKNKGKEKKKKDSEDDDEAEKEKNEKINDLRKAAEAKETGDDSPRIFELHKNFYQMRINRLRNIEMTKRNAERLRNPASFPSVPKGDL
;
A
#
# COMPACT_ATOMS: atom_id res chain seq x y z
N MET A 1 75.54 -23.75 -19.32
CA MET A 1 76.12 -24.48 -18.18
C MET A 1 75.54 -23.93 -16.89
N LEU A 2 75.09 -24.85 -16.03
CA LEU A 2 74.87 -24.72 -14.58
C LEU A 2 73.74 -23.81 -14.06
N ALA A 3 72.69 -24.48 -13.59
CA ALA A 3 71.91 -24.09 -12.41
C ALA A 3 72.77 -24.21 -11.13
N PRO A 4 72.29 -23.73 -9.97
CA PRO A 4 71.56 -24.68 -9.12
C PRO A 4 70.34 -24.11 -8.37
N ALA A 5 69.56 -25.08 -7.90
CA ALA A 5 68.28 -25.02 -7.21
C ALA A 5 68.27 -24.36 -5.82
N ARG A 6 67.09 -23.93 -5.37
CA ARG A 6 66.67 -24.05 -3.96
C ARG A 6 65.19 -24.40 -3.82
N ARG A 7 64.95 -25.23 -2.81
CA ARG A 7 63.79 -26.11 -2.56
C ARG A 7 62.56 -25.40 -2.00
N THR A 8 61.43 -26.05 -2.30
CA THR A 8 60.08 -26.02 -1.72
C THR A 8 60.00 -25.96 -0.19
N ALA A 9 59.00 -25.23 0.31
CA ALA A 9 58.29 -25.53 1.56
C ALA A 9 56.78 -25.30 1.38
N LEU A 10 56.01 -26.38 1.34
CA LEU A 10 54.56 -26.40 1.49
C LEU A 10 54.24 -26.30 2.98
N SER A 11 53.51 -25.26 3.40
CA SER A 11 52.91 -25.20 4.74
C SER A 11 51.39 -25.29 4.64
N SER A 12 50.85 -26.38 5.17
CA SER A 12 49.43 -26.61 5.39
C SER A 12 48.81 -25.52 6.27
N PHE A 13 47.73 -24.88 5.82
CA PHE A 13 46.86 -24.11 6.71
C PHE A 13 45.62 -24.93 7.07
N LYS A 14 45.51 -25.19 8.37
CA LYS A 14 44.43 -25.86 9.07
C LYS A 14 43.09 -25.13 8.85
N ALA A 15 42.04 -25.93 8.65
CA ALA A 15 40.65 -25.48 8.75
C ALA A 15 40.39 -24.85 10.12
N ALA A 16 39.90 -23.61 10.12
CA ALA A 16 39.39 -22.93 11.29
C ALA A 16 37.86 -23.02 11.30
N SER A 17 37.31 -23.45 12.44
CA SER A 17 35.89 -23.52 12.76
C SER A 17 35.20 -22.16 12.67
N PRO A 18 33.87 -22.11 12.45
CA PRO A 18 33.15 -20.85 12.35
C PRO A 18 33.08 -20.20 13.74
N ARG A 19 33.70 -19.03 13.88
CA ARG A 19 33.48 -18.15 15.02
C ARG A 19 32.06 -17.58 14.92
N THR A 20 31.23 -17.94 15.89
CA THR A 20 29.99 -17.25 16.23
C THR A 20 30.32 -15.79 16.51
N VAL A 21 29.96 -14.90 15.58
CA VAL A 21 30.07 -13.45 15.79
C VAL A 21 28.84 -13.02 16.59
N LEU A 22 29.07 -12.72 17.86
CA LEU A 22 28.12 -12.00 18.71
C LEU A 22 27.86 -10.63 18.07
N PHE A 23 26.64 -10.42 17.60
CA PHE A 23 26.18 -9.09 17.19
C PHE A 23 26.19 -8.17 18.42
N SER A 24 26.87 -7.04 18.28
CA SER A 24 26.86 -5.94 19.24
C SER A 24 25.44 -5.40 19.42
N GLU A 25 24.96 -5.46 20.67
CA GLU A 25 23.62 -5.08 21.14
C GLU A 25 23.41 -3.55 21.23
N GLN A 26 23.97 -2.76 20.30
CA GLN A 26 23.89 -1.28 20.33
C GLN A 26 23.26 -0.62 19.09
N ALA A 27 22.51 -1.35 18.28
CA ALA A 27 21.70 -0.78 17.19
C ALA A 27 20.18 -0.78 17.48
N ALA A 28 19.77 -0.88 18.75
CA ALA A 28 18.37 -0.79 19.15
C ALA A 28 17.98 0.64 19.54
N ARG A 29 17.93 1.59 18.57
CA ARG A 29 17.20 2.86 18.76
C ARG A 29 16.54 3.34 17.47
N CYS A 30 15.24 3.60 17.60
CA CYS A 30 14.34 4.32 16.68
C CYS A 30 13.84 3.57 15.43
N ILE A 31 13.08 2.49 15.64
CA ILE A 31 11.92 2.22 14.77
C ILE A 31 10.84 3.23 15.19
N LYS A 32 10.85 4.43 14.61
CA LYS A 32 9.68 5.31 14.66
C LYS A 32 8.63 4.66 13.78
N SER A 33 7.50 4.28 14.37
CA SER A 33 6.25 4.00 13.65
C SER A 33 6.09 5.09 12.57
N ALA A 34 6.11 4.69 11.30
CA ALA A 34 5.89 5.60 10.19
C ALA A 34 4.39 5.97 10.16
N HIS A 35 3.97 6.84 11.07
CA HIS A 35 2.67 7.47 10.99
C HIS A 35 2.61 8.26 9.68
N VAL A 36 1.72 7.85 8.77
CA VAL A 36 1.36 8.67 7.62
C VAL A 36 0.85 10.00 8.16
N ALA A 37 1.64 11.06 7.96
CA ALA A 37 1.33 12.37 8.49
C ALA A 37 -0.04 12.85 7.96
N LYS A 38 -0.92 13.23 8.88
CA LYS A 38 -2.22 13.85 8.59
C LYS A 38 -2.01 15.10 7.74
N ARG A 39 -2.71 15.20 6.61
CA ARG A 39 -2.72 16.38 5.74
C ARG A 39 -4.11 17.00 5.83
N HIS A 40 -4.25 18.06 6.62
CA HIS A 40 -5.48 18.83 6.65
C HIS A 40 -5.39 19.93 5.58
N PHE A 41 -6.35 19.88 4.67
CA PHE A 41 -6.52 20.86 3.61
C PHE A 41 -7.59 21.88 4.02
N HIS A 42 -7.49 23.13 3.53
CA HIS A 42 -8.50 24.15 3.77
C HIS A 42 -9.83 23.81 3.06
N LYS A 43 -10.88 24.63 3.17
CA LYS A 43 -12.13 24.44 2.41
C LYS A 43 -12.25 25.51 1.33
N SER A 44 -12.63 25.14 0.12
CA SER A 44 -12.92 26.05 -1.00
C SER A 44 -14.44 26.18 -1.14
N PRO A 45 -14.99 27.32 -1.61
CA PRO A 45 -16.39 27.38 -2.03
C PRO A 45 -16.65 26.31 -3.10
N ALA A 46 -17.71 25.52 -2.88
CA ALA A 46 -18.14 24.46 -3.77
C ALA A 46 -19.03 25.04 -4.86
N ASN A 47 -18.57 24.97 -6.10
CA ASN A 47 -19.34 24.90 -7.33
C ASN A 47 -18.43 25.37 -8.45
N ASP A 48 -17.79 24.45 -9.17
CA ASP A 48 -17.53 24.64 -10.59
C ASP A 48 -17.28 23.28 -11.27
N PHE A 49 -17.86 23.12 -12.46
CA PHE A 49 -17.90 21.86 -13.21
C PHE A 49 -16.50 21.46 -13.69
N TYR A 50 -16.07 20.27 -13.29
CA TYR A 50 -14.70 19.74 -13.43
C TYR A 50 -14.06 20.03 -14.80
N LYS A 51 -14.71 19.66 -15.91
CA LYS A 51 -14.11 19.71 -17.26
C LYS A 51 -13.96 21.12 -17.85
N ALA A 52 -14.87 22.04 -17.51
CA ALA A 52 -14.85 23.43 -17.98
C ALA A 52 -13.71 24.24 -17.31
N LEU A 53 -13.39 23.90 -16.06
CA LEU A 53 -12.26 24.49 -15.35
C LEU A 53 -10.93 24.08 -16.00
N TRP A 54 -10.74 22.79 -16.27
CA TRP A 54 -9.44 22.28 -16.74
C TRP A 54 -9.01 22.84 -18.09
N GLN A 55 -9.90 22.84 -19.09
CA GLN A 55 -9.56 23.28 -20.45
C GLN A 55 -9.27 24.79 -20.51
N SER A 56 -10.09 25.61 -19.85
CA SER A 56 -9.91 27.07 -19.79
C SER A 56 -8.66 27.47 -19.00
N MET A 57 -8.24 26.64 -18.03
CA MET A 57 -7.03 26.89 -17.24
C MET A 57 -5.74 26.39 -17.91
N ARG A 58 -5.80 25.28 -18.67
CA ARG A 58 -4.65 24.70 -19.40
C ARG A 58 -4.25 25.56 -20.59
N VAL A 59 -5.21 26.12 -21.32
CA VAL A 59 -4.99 26.82 -22.59
C VAL A 59 -5.78 28.12 -22.61
N LYS A 60 -5.08 29.26 -22.80
CA LYS A 60 -5.70 30.58 -22.91
C LYS A 60 -6.08 30.98 -24.34
N VAL A 61 -5.36 30.45 -25.33
CA VAL A 61 -5.45 30.91 -26.72
C VAL A 61 -5.63 29.69 -27.65
N PRO A 62 -6.58 29.74 -28.61
CA PRO A 62 -6.68 28.73 -29.65
C PRO A 62 -5.35 28.54 -30.40
N TRP A 63 -5.08 27.32 -30.85
CA TRP A 63 -3.79 27.00 -31.46
C TRP A 63 -3.52 27.84 -32.72
N VAL A 64 -4.55 28.04 -33.54
CA VAL A 64 -4.47 28.84 -34.78
C VAL A 64 -4.03 30.27 -34.48
N ASP A 65 -4.60 30.89 -33.46
CA ASP A 65 -4.27 32.27 -33.08
C ASP A 65 -2.87 32.36 -32.47
N ALA A 66 -2.49 31.41 -31.61
CA ALA A 66 -1.14 31.34 -31.07
C ALA A 66 -0.09 31.18 -32.18
N LEU A 67 -0.38 30.34 -33.17
CA LEU A 67 0.50 30.12 -34.32
C LEU A 67 0.61 31.38 -35.21
N ALA A 68 -0.50 32.09 -35.43
CA ALA A 68 -0.51 33.35 -36.16
C ALA A 68 0.33 34.43 -35.45
N GLN A 69 0.17 34.58 -34.13
CA GLN A 69 0.95 35.51 -33.30
C GLN A 69 2.45 35.18 -33.35
N SER A 70 2.81 33.90 -33.26
CA SER A 70 4.21 33.46 -33.35
C SER A 70 4.83 33.77 -34.72
N ARG A 71 4.09 33.57 -35.81
CA ARG A 71 4.55 33.91 -37.17
C ARG A 71 4.73 35.42 -37.37
N GLN A 72 3.84 36.23 -36.81
CA GLN A 72 3.94 37.69 -36.85
C GLN A 72 5.16 38.20 -36.06
N GLN A 73 5.41 37.64 -34.87
CA GLN A 73 6.58 37.98 -34.05
C GLN A 73 7.90 37.54 -34.70
N ALA A 74 7.92 36.39 -35.39
CA ALA A 74 9.09 35.96 -36.14
C ALA A 74 9.44 36.91 -37.31
N GLY A 75 8.44 37.59 -37.88
CA GLY A 75 8.63 38.62 -38.92
C GLY A 75 9.03 40.00 -38.37
N GLN A 76 8.81 40.28 -37.08
CA GLN A 76 9.19 41.50 -36.38
C GLN A 76 10.33 41.23 -35.41
N ALA A 77 11.50 40.86 -35.93
CA ALA A 77 12.70 40.61 -35.11
C ALA A 77 13.32 41.92 -34.58
N THR A 78 12.66 42.58 -33.64
CA THR A 78 13.30 43.56 -32.74
C THR A 78 13.40 42.93 -31.36
N VAL A 79 14.64 42.71 -30.91
CA VAL A 79 14.97 42.25 -29.56
C VAL A 79 14.71 43.41 -28.61
N GLU A 80 13.45 43.61 -28.22
CA GLU A 80 13.15 44.46 -27.08
C GLU A 80 13.55 43.71 -25.81
N ASP A 81 14.66 44.15 -25.21
CA ASP A 81 15.11 43.73 -23.89
C ASP A 81 14.09 44.23 -22.85
N GLY A 82 13.00 43.47 -22.72
CA GLY A 82 11.87 43.82 -21.87
C GLY A 82 12.32 43.88 -20.41
N LYS A 83 11.97 44.96 -19.72
CA LYS A 83 12.23 45.09 -18.27
C LYS A 83 11.79 43.81 -17.54
N PRO A 84 12.62 43.26 -16.63
CA PRO A 84 12.32 42.03 -15.93
C PRO A 84 11.00 42.17 -15.16
N VAL A 85 10.18 41.11 -15.23
CA VAL A 85 8.91 41.10 -14.48
C VAL A 85 9.22 41.16 -13.00
N LYS A 86 8.63 42.12 -12.28
CA LYS A 86 8.71 42.17 -10.81
C LYS A 86 7.61 41.27 -10.24
N PRO A 87 7.95 40.10 -9.66
CA PRO A 87 6.97 39.24 -9.02
C PRO A 87 6.40 39.92 -7.76
N ASP A 88 5.15 39.61 -7.44
CA ASP A 88 4.58 39.91 -6.13
C ASP A 88 5.20 38.96 -5.09
N LEU A 89 6.00 39.53 -4.19
CA LEU A 89 6.68 38.79 -3.12
C LEU A 89 6.02 39.02 -1.75
N THR A 90 4.78 39.52 -1.73
CA THR A 90 4.01 39.59 -0.49
C THR A 90 3.88 38.19 0.12
N PRO A 91 4.25 38.00 1.39
CA PRO A 91 4.12 36.69 2.03
C PRO A 91 2.68 36.19 2.01
N ARG A 92 2.47 34.92 1.64
CA ARG A 92 1.13 34.31 1.49
C ARG A 92 0.95 33.11 2.42
N ARG A 93 -0.28 32.83 2.81
CA ARG A 93 -0.63 31.67 3.64
C ARG A 93 -0.79 30.43 2.76
N MET A 94 -0.65 29.24 3.35
CA MET A 94 -0.94 27.99 2.61
C MET A 94 -2.39 27.97 2.10
N SER A 95 -3.33 28.50 2.89
CA SER A 95 -4.75 28.66 2.54
C SER A 95 -5.01 29.47 1.28
N ASP A 96 -4.17 30.46 0.98
CA ASP A 96 -4.39 31.36 -0.17
C ASP A 96 -4.16 30.62 -1.50
N SER A 97 -3.26 29.64 -1.47
CA SER A 97 -2.98 28.75 -2.60
C SER A 97 -3.93 27.55 -2.68
N TYR A 98 -4.71 27.30 -1.63
CA TYR A 98 -5.53 26.10 -1.53
C TYR A 98 -6.57 26.02 -2.66
N PHE A 99 -6.71 24.82 -3.21
CA PHE A 99 -7.75 24.53 -4.18
C PHE A 99 -8.19 23.07 -4.08
N ALA A 100 -9.50 22.85 -4.24
CA ALA A 100 -10.07 21.51 -4.31
C ALA A 100 -11.17 21.46 -5.36
N ALA A 101 -11.22 20.33 -6.06
CA ALA A 101 -12.22 20.03 -7.06
C ALA A 101 -12.75 18.60 -6.85
N THR A 102 -14.05 18.42 -7.04
CA THR A 102 -14.69 17.10 -6.97
C THR A 102 -14.91 16.58 -8.38
N LEU A 103 -14.47 15.34 -8.61
CA LEU A 103 -14.74 14.49 -9.74
C LEU A 103 -16.01 13.67 -9.47
N PRO A 104 -17.15 13.98 -10.13
CA PRO A 104 -18.41 13.29 -9.90
C PRO A 104 -18.48 11.94 -10.65
N LEU A 105 -17.50 11.05 -10.43
CA LEU A 105 -17.38 9.77 -11.15
C LEU A 105 -18.53 8.79 -10.87
N ALA A 106 -19.20 8.90 -9.72
CA ALA A 106 -20.35 8.05 -9.41
C ALA A 106 -21.66 8.58 -10.02
N GLU A 107 -21.71 9.87 -10.33
CA GLU A 107 -22.91 10.56 -10.82
C GLU A 107 -22.93 10.64 -12.35
N ASP A 108 -21.80 11.02 -12.97
CA ASP A 108 -21.67 11.17 -14.41
C ASP A 108 -20.98 9.96 -15.05
N LYS A 109 -21.79 9.12 -15.71
CA LYS A 109 -21.33 7.91 -16.40
C LYS A 109 -20.46 8.19 -17.62
N TRP A 110 -20.71 9.30 -18.33
CA TRP A 110 -19.91 9.66 -19.51
C TRP A 110 -18.53 10.16 -19.09
N LEU A 111 -18.45 10.91 -18.00
CA LEU A 111 -17.18 11.26 -17.39
C LEU A 111 -16.46 10.02 -16.89
N LEU A 112 -17.16 9.11 -16.21
CA LEU A 112 -16.60 7.86 -15.70
C LEU A 112 -15.93 7.03 -16.82
N ASP A 113 -16.51 6.95 -18.02
CA ASP A 113 -15.92 6.24 -19.16
C ASP A 113 -14.52 6.74 -19.54
N GLU A 114 -14.25 8.05 -19.39
CA GLU A 114 -12.93 8.63 -19.65
C GLU A 114 -11.88 8.22 -18.60
N TYR A 115 -12.35 7.95 -17.37
CA TYR A 115 -11.52 7.57 -16.23
C TYR A 115 -11.44 6.06 -16.03
N LEU A 116 -12.23 5.25 -16.72
CA LEU A 116 -12.17 3.80 -16.62
C LEU A 116 -11.21 3.18 -17.65
N ASN A 117 -10.70 2.01 -17.27
CA ASN A 117 -10.09 1.07 -18.20
C ASN A 117 -11.06 -0.07 -18.52
N ALA A 118 -10.71 -0.90 -19.49
CA ALA A 118 -11.51 -2.05 -19.91
C ALA A 118 -11.84 -3.06 -18.78
N SER A 119 -11.09 -3.05 -17.67
CA SER A 119 -11.36 -3.89 -16.50
C SER A 119 -12.28 -3.25 -15.46
N GLY A 120 -12.84 -2.06 -15.74
CA GLY A 120 -13.70 -1.32 -14.82
C GLY A 120 -12.94 -0.69 -13.63
N ARG A 121 -11.62 -0.52 -13.73
CA ARG A 121 -10.80 0.18 -12.73
C ARG A 121 -10.40 1.56 -13.23
N ILE A 122 -10.11 2.47 -12.30
CA ILE A 122 -9.68 3.82 -12.64
C ILE A 122 -8.32 3.82 -13.35
N ARG A 123 -8.21 4.62 -14.41
CA ARG A 123 -7.01 4.85 -15.20
C ARG A 123 -6.16 5.89 -14.49
N LEU A 124 -5.19 5.41 -13.71
CA LEU A 124 -4.27 6.27 -12.95
C LEU A 124 -3.47 7.24 -13.83
N GLY A 125 -3.21 6.89 -15.10
CA GLY A 125 -2.54 7.79 -16.05
C GLY A 125 -3.30 9.11 -16.24
N THR A 126 -4.61 9.06 -16.48
CA THR A 126 -5.47 10.25 -16.58
C THR A 126 -5.44 11.04 -15.27
N LEU A 127 -5.54 10.35 -14.14
CA LEU A 127 -5.51 11.00 -12.83
C LEU A 127 -4.17 11.71 -12.55
N PHE A 128 -3.03 11.16 -12.99
CA PHE A 128 -1.72 11.81 -12.85
C PHE A 128 -1.62 13.06 -13.71
N MET A 129 -2.22 13.05 -14.90
CA MET A 129 -2.32 14.23 -15.75
C MET A 129 -3.13 15.33 -15.06
N ASP A 130 -4.26 14.99 -14.45
CA ASP A 130 -5.10 15.95 -13.72
C ASP A 130 -4.40 16.49 -12.46
N LEU A 131 -3.63 15.65 -11.77
CA LEU A 131 -2.84 16.07 -10.61
C LEU A 131 -1.77 17.10 -10.98
N ASP A 132 -1.04 16.91 -12.08
CA ASP A 132 -0.10 17.93 -12.57
C ASP A 132 -0.84 19.24 -12.91
N ALA A 133 -2.05 19.12 -13.44
CA ALA A 133 -2.80 20.30 -13.84
C ALA A 133 -3.26 21.05 -12.58
N LEU A 134 -3.66 20.32 -11.54
CA LEU A 134 -4.04 20.85 -10.23
C LEU A 134 -2.87 21.60 -9.60
N ALA A 135 -1.67 21.02 -9.68
CA ALA A 135 -0.45 21.66 -9.23
C ALA A 135 -0.24 23.00 -9.97
N GLY A 136 -0.45 23.02 -11.29
CA GLY A 136 -0.44 24.26 -12.08
C GLY A 136 -1.39 25.32 -11.51
N VAL A 137 -2.65 24.97 -11.25
CA VAL A 137 -3.66 25.90 -10.71
C VAL A 137 -3.24 26.46 -9.35
N VAL A 138 -2.84 25.59 -8.43
CA VAL A 138 -2.36 25.98 -7.10
C VAL A 138 -1.14 26.90 -7.20
N ALA A 139 -0.22 26.61 -8.13
CA ALA A 139 0.95 27.43 -8.36
C ALA A 139 0.60 28.83 -8.88
N TYR A 140 -0.34 28.93 -9.83
CA TYR A 140 -0.81 30.21 -10.35
C TYR A 140 -1.64 31.00 -9.32
N LYS A 141 -2.40 30.34 -8.44
CA LYS A 141 -3.03 31.01 -7.29
C LYS A 141 -1.99 31.64 -6.36
N HIS A 142 -0.86 30.97 -6.15
CA HIS A 142 0.21 31.48 -5.30
C HIS A 142 1.03 32.60 -5.96
N THR A 143 1.37 32.45 -7.24
CA THR A 143 2.32 33.34 -7.94
C THR A 143 1.68 34.42 -8.80
N GLY A 144 0.40 34.27 -9.14
CA GLY A 144 -0.30 35.16 -10.06
C GLY A 144 0.05 34.93 -11.54
N ASP A 145 -0.64 35.65 -12.41
CA ASP A 145 -0.49 35.55 -13.86
C ASP A 145 0.71 36.33 -14.43
N THR A 146 1.48 37.02 -13.58
CA THR A 146 2.63 37.82 -13.99
C THR A 146 3.84 36.97 -14.38
N VAL A 147 3.99 35.80 -13.75
CA VAL A 147 5.10 34.87 -14.01
C VAL A 147 4.62 33.63 -14.75
N ALA A 148 5.52 33.00 -15.50
CA ALA A 148 5.27 31.73 -16.14
C ALA A 148 5.63 30.60 -15.18
N THR A 149 4.68 29.72 -14.85
CA THR A 149 4.94 28.61 -13.93
C THR A 149 4.86 27.28 -14.66
N VAL A 150 5.91 26.45 -14.50
CA VAL A 150 6.07 25.14 -15.16
C VAL A 150 6.36 24.04 -14.15
N THR A 151 5.97 22.81 -14.49
CA THR A 151 6.32 21.62 -13.70
C THR A 151 7.78 21.26 -13.92
N ALA A 152 8.60 21.38 -12.88
CA ALA A 152 10.02 21.04 -12.96
C ALA A 152 10.28 19.59 -12.58
N ALA A 153 9.47 19.03 -11.67
CA ALA A 153 9.61 17.66 -11.25
C ALA A 153 8.33 17.16 -10.58
N VAL A 154 8.12 15.86 -10.69
CA VAL A 154 7.20 15.15 -9.81
C VAL A 154 8.02 14.61 -8.66
N ASP A 155 7.61 14.91 -7.45
CA ASP A 155 8.19 14.26 -6.28
C ASP A 155 7.55 12.87 -6.15
N ARG A 156 7.42 12.33 -4.94
CA ARG A 156 6.88 10.97 -4.81
C ARG A 156 5.35 10.97 -4.99
N ILE A 157 4.83 10.11 -5.87
CA ILE A 157 3.42 9.72 -5.89
C ILE A 157 3.29 8.39 -5.18
N THR A 158 2.39 8.29 -4.21
CA THR A 158 2.15 7.05 -3.46
C THR A 158 0.67 6.73 -3.46
N LEU A 159 0.32 5.52 -3.91
CA LEU A 159 -1.00 4.94 -3.71
C LEU A 159 -1.08 4.38 -2.29
N LEU A 160 -1.86 5.04 -1.43
CA LEU A 160 -2.05 4.65 -0.04
C LEU A 160 -3.10 3.55 0.07
N ASN A 161 -4.29 3.80 -0.47
CA ASN A 161 -5.42 2.89 -0.42
C ASN A 161 -5.93 2.65 -1.85
N PRO A 162 -5.89 1.40 -2.36
CA PRO A 162 -6.42 1.11 -3.68
C PRO A 162 -7.95 1.30 -3.70
N LEU A 163 -8.45 1.86 -4.80
CA LEU A 163 -9.88 2.03 -5.02
C LEU A 163 -10.56 0.66 -5.18
N LYS A 164 -11.42 0.32 -4.21
CA LYS A 164 -12.22 -0.92 -4.23
C LYS A 164 -13.52 -0.74 -5.00
N GLU A 165 -14.05 0.48 -5.04
CA GLU A 165 -15.37 0.81 -5.58
C GLU A 165 -15.31 2.14 -6.33
N ILE A 166 -16.22 2.32 -7.28
CA ILE A 166 -16.38 3.56 -8.03
C ILE A 166 -17.08 4.57 -7.10
N CYS A 167 -16.43 5.69 -6.86
CA CYS A 167 -16.92 6.77 -6.01
C CYS A 167 -16.48 8.12 -6.57
N ASN A 168 -17.17 9.17 -6.16
CA ASN A 168 -16.72 10.54 -6.42
C ASN A 168 -15.35 10.75 -5.77
N LEU A 169 -14.45 11.45 -6.46
CA LEU A 169 -13.10 11.72 -5.97
C LEU A 169 -12.93 13.21 -5.70
N GLN A 170 -12.33 13.57 -4.58
CA GLN A 170 -11.87 14.93 -4.33
C GLN A 170 -10.38 15.01 -4.60
N LEU A 171 -9.99 15.94 -5.47
CA LEU A 171 -8.62 16.32 -5.75
C LEU A 171 -8.36 17.64 -5.04
N SER A 172 -7.40 17.66 -4.12
CA SER A 172 -7.07 18.86 -3.34
C SER A 172 -5.57 19.13 -3.33
N GLY A 173 -5.19 20.39 -3.17
CA GLY A 173 -3.81 20.82 -3.23
C GLY A 173 -3.54 22.17 -2.60
N GLN A 174 -2.32 22.35 -2.09
CA GLN A 174 -1.79 23.64 -1.62
C GLN A 174 -0.27 23.67 -1.69
N VAL A 175 0.30 24.88 -1.72
CA VAL A 175 1.75 25.06 -1.60
C VAL A 175 2.15 24.74 -0.16
N THR A 176 3.04 23.76 0.01
CA THR A 176 3.50 23.31 1.34
C THR A 176 4.90 23.79 1.67
N TYR A 177 5.72 24.07 0.66
CA TYR A 177 7.07 24.59 0.87
C TYR A 177 7.47 25.51 -0.27
N ALA A 178 8.08 26.64 0.04
CA ALA A 178 8.61 27.58 -0.93
C ALA A 178 10.06 27.87 -0.58
N THR A 179 10.97 27.69 -1.53
CA THR A 179 12.42 27.87 -1.29
C THR A 179 12.84 29.32 -1.07
N GLY A 180 11.96 30.29 -1.34
CA GLY A 180 12.29 31.72 -1.40
C GLY A 180 13.16 32.10 -2.61
N ARG A 181 13.48 31.13 -3.49
CA ARG A 181 14.03 31.35 -4.82
C ARG A 181 12.92 31.10 -5.83
N SER A 182 13.13 30.29 -6.85
CA SER A 182 12.18 30.10 -7.94
C SER A 182 11.31 28.86 -7.84
N SER A 183 11.53 27.98 -6.86
CA SER A 183 10.82 26.71 -6.76
C SER A 183 9.91 26.64 -5.54
N MET A 184 8.76 26.01 -5.73
CA MET A 184 7.77 25.71 -4.70
C MET A 184 7.32 24.25 -4.80
N GLU A 185 7.12 23.60 -3.66
CA GLU A 185 6.51 22.27 -3.53
C GLU A 185 5.01 22.43 -3.31
N ILE A 186 4.24 21.71 -4.12
CA ILE A 186 2.79 21.65 -4.02
C ILE A 186 2.41 20.24 -3.61
N SER A 187 1.88 20.10 -2.39
CA SER A 187 1.36 18.83 -1.93
C SER A 187 -0.08 18.67 -2.40
N LEU A 188 -0.35 17.52 -3.01
CA LEU A 188 -1.66 17.14 -3.49
C LEU A 188 -2.15 15.86 -2.83
N GLN A 189 -3.46 15.70 -2.83
CA GLN A 189 -4.16 14.53 -2.33
C GLN A 189 -5.33 14.18 -3.24
N VAL A 190 -5.55 12.88 -3.42
CA VAL A 190 -6.79 12.33 -3.97
C VAL A 190 -7.45 11.51 -2.88
N ALA A 191 -8.68 11.84 -2.56
CA ALA A 191 -9.48 11.09 -1.60
C ALA A 191 -10.87 10.79 -2.17
N LYS A 192 -11.60 9.86 -1.55
CA LYS A 192 -13.04 9.80 -1.81
C LYS A 192 -13.67 11.12 -1.41
N ALA A 193 -14.61 11.61 -2.22
CA ALA A 193 -15.31 12.85 -1.94
C ALA A 193 -16.05 12.70 -0.60
N PRO A 194 -15.77 13.56 0.39
CA PRO A 194 -16.51 13.55 1.65
C PRO A 194 -17.95 13.99 1.41
N ALA A 195 -18.86 13.61 2.30
CA ALA A 195 -20.21 14.17 2.32
C ALA A 195 -20.15 15.69 2.56
N ASP A 196 -21.19 16.41 2.11
CA ASP A 196 -21.24 17.87 2.24
C ASP A 196 -21.04 18.31 3.70
N GLY A 197 -20.05 19.17 3.92
CA GLY A 197 -19.68 19.68 5.24
C GLY A 197 -18.66 18.83 6.02
N GLU A 198 -18.43 17.56 5.64
CA GLU A 198 -17.45 16.69 6.31
C GLU A 198 -16.01 17.01 5.89
N LYS A 199 -15.04 16.51 6.68
CA LYS A 199 -13.62 16.51 6.33
C LYS A 199 -13.25 15.16 5.76
N VAL A 200 -12.29 15.15 4.84
CA VAL A 200 -11.70 13.91 4.32
C VAL A 200 -11.13 13.08 5.47
N LYS A 201 -11.52 11.80 5.53
CA LYS A 201 -10.99 10.84 6.50
C LYS A 201 -9.68 10.23 5.99
N ASP A 202 -8.78 9.90 6.89
CA ASP A 202 -7.45 9.34 6.55
C ASP A 202 -7.56 8.02 5.75
N GLU A 203 -8.58 7.22 6.02
CA GLU A 203 -8.88 5.96 5.32
C GLU A 203 -9.41 6.16 3.89
N ASP A 204 -10.00 7.31 3.61
CA ASP A 204 -10.52 7.65 2.28
C ASP A 204 -9.45 8.26 1.38
N VAL A 205 -8.24 8.50 1.90
CA VAL A 205 -7.11 9.02 1.13
C VAL A 205 -6.54 7.91 0.25
N LEU A 206 -6.60 8.12 -1.05
CA LEU A 206 -6.20 7.13 -2.05
C LEU A 206 -4.79 7.38 -2.50
N ILE A 207 -4.48 8.62 -2.88
CA ILE A 207 -3.18 9.02 -3.41
C ILE A 207 -2.69 10.24 -2.67
N THR A 208 -1.41 10.23 -2.34
CA THR A 208 -0.70 11.44 -1.94
C THR A 208 0.44 11.67 -2.91
N CYS A 209 0.62 12.92 -3.31
CA CYS A 209 1.75 13.29 -4.15
C CYS A 209 2.24 14.70 -3.80
N ALA A 210 3.40 15.03 -4.36
CA ALA A 210 3.93 16.38 -4.36
C ALA A 210 4.54 16.68 -5.74
N PHE A 211 4.41 17.92 -6.17
CA PHE A 211 4.97 18.43 -7.40
C PHE A 211 5.87 19.62 -7.09
N THR A 212 7.05 19.66 -7.70
CA THR A 212 7.92 20.84 -7.66
C THR A 212 7.61 21.71 -8.88
N MET A 213 7.07 22.88 -8.64
CA MET A 213 6.82 23.90 -9.66
C MET A 213 7.93 24.96 -9.63
N VAL A 214 8.27 25.49 -10.80
CA VAL A 214 9.26 26.56 -10.94
C VAL A 214 8.65 27.75 -11.66
N SER A 215 8.84 28.94 -11.10
CA SER A 215 8.45 30.20 -11.71
C SER A 215 9.59 30.77 -12.56
N LEU A 216 9.24 31.15 -13.77
CA LEU A 216 10.11 31.68 -14.81
C LEU A 216 9.56 33.03 -15.29
N ASP A 217 10.45 33.90 -15.75
CA ASP A 217 10.06 35.11 -16.47
C ASP A 217 9.48 34.70 -17.84
N PRO A 218 8.26 35.14 -18.20
CA PRO A 218 7.63 34.76 -19.46
C PRO A 218 8.45 35.11 -20.71
N LYS A 219 9.23 36.20 -20.66
CA LYS A 219 10.05 36.69 -21.77
C LYS A 219 11.45 36.09 -21.73
N THR A 220 12.17 36.24 -20.61
CA THR A 220 13.58 35.83 -20.53
C THR A 220 13.77 34.33 -20.26
N LYS A 221 12.71 33.63 -19.84
CA LYS A 221 12.73 32.23 -19.39
C LYS A 221 13.67 31.94 -18.21
N LYS A 222 14.20 32.98 -17.55
CA LYS A 222 15.06 32.85 -16.37
C LYS A 222 14.22 32.61 -15.11
N PRO A 223 14.75 31.89 -14.10
CA PRO A 223 14.02 31.66 -12.86
C PRO A 223 13.74 32.96 -12.08
N VAL A 224 12.51 33.10 -11.56
CA VAL A 224 12.02 34.27 -10.83
C VAL A 224 11.62 33.88 -9.41
N ALA A 225 11.85 34.76 -8.43
CA ALA A 225 11.54 34.49 -7.04
C ALA A 225 10.02 34.28 -6.80
N VAL A 226 9.68 33.36 -5.89
CA VAL A 226 8.30 33.06 -5.47
C VAL A 226 8.01 33.67 -4.10
N ALA A 227 6.76 34.07 -3.88
CA ALA A 227 6.31 34.60 -2.60
C ALA A 227 6.58 33.59 -1.45
N PRO A 228 7.15 34.04 -0.32
CA PRO A 228 7.39 33.18 0.83
C PRO A 228 6.07 32.79 1.51
N LEU A 229 6.07 31.64 2.20
CA LEU A 229 4.91 31.18 2.97
C LEU A 229 4.92 31.74 4.39
N LEU A 230 3.77 32.26 4.83
CA LEU A 230 3.47 32.54 6.23
C LEU A 230 2.99 31.26 6.90
N ILE A 231 3.71 30.84 7.94
CA ILE A 231 3.41 29.63 8.71
C ILE A 231 2.84 30.08 10.05
N GLU A 232 1.57 29.80 10.30
CA GLU A 232 0.89 30.28 11.51
C GLU A 232 0.54 29.13 12.45
N THR A 233 0.10 28.02 11.89
CA THR A 233 -0.35 26.86 12.67
C THR A 233 0.76 25.82 12.85
N GLU A 234 0.65 25.03 13.91
CA GLU A 234 1.56 23.90 14.16
C GLU A 234 1.47 22.84 13.06
N GLU A 235 0.30 22.69 12.42
CA GLU A 235 0.11 21.78 11.30
C GLU A 235 0.85 22.27 10.05
N GLU A 236 0.73 23.55 9.72
CA GLU A 236 1.49 24.18 8.62
C GLU A 236 3.00 24.09 8.87
N ARG A 237 3.45 24.25 10.13
CA ARG A 237 4.87 24.10 10.49
C ARG A 237 5.38 22.70 10.18
N ARG A 238 4.61 21.66 10.52
CA ARG A 238 4.95 20.27 10.21
C ARG A 238 4.96 20.01 8.70
N LEU A 239 4.00 20.56 7.96
CA LEU A 239 3.96 20.43 6.50
C LEU A 239 5.17 21.11 5.84
N PHE A 240 5.53 22.30 6.31
CA PHE A 240 6.69 23.04 5.81
C PHE A 240 8.00 22.31 6.10
N GLN A 241 8.19 21.81 7.33
CA GLN A 241 9.36 21.01 7.69
C GLN A 241 9.46 19.76 6.83
N LYS A 242 8.34 19.07 6.59
CA LYS A 242 8.30 17.91 5.71
C LYS A 242 8.65 18.25 4.26
N GLY A 243 8.19 19.39 3.75
CA GLY A 243 8.57 19.85 2.41
C GLY A 243 10.07 20.18 2.30
N GLU A 244 10.65 20.74 3.36
CA GLU A 244 12.11 20.94 3.45
C GLU A 244 12.88 19.61 3.47
N GLU A 245 12.41 18.63 4.24
CA GLU A 245 12.96 17.27 4.25
C GLU A 245 12.90 16.62 2.86
N ASN A 246 11.76 16.72 2.17
CA ASN A 246 11.60 16.21 0.80
C ASN A 246 12.58 16.88 -0.17
N TYR A 247 12.70 18.21 -0.10
CA TYR A 247 13.62 18.98 -0.93
C TYR A 247 15.07 18.52 -0.73
N ASN A 248 15.48 18.33 0.53
CA ASN A 248 16.81 17.85 0.88
C ASN A 248 17.03 16.39 0.47
N ALA A 249 16.05 15.51 0.66
CA ALA A 249 16.09 14.11 0.24
C ALA A 249 16.26 13.99 -1.28
N LYS A 250 15.55 14.81 -2.06
CA LYS A 250 15.69 14.89 -3.52
C LYS A 250 17.09 15.33 -3.95
N LYS A 251 17.65 16.34 -3.27
CA LYS A 251 19.02 16.80 -3.51
C LYS A 251 20.05 15.71 -3.18
N ALA A 252 19.82 14.94 -2.11
CA ALA A 252 20.66 13.81 -1.75
C ALA A 252 20.56 12.66 -2.76
N LEU A 253 19.35 12.34 -3.24
CA LEU A 253 19.10 11.31 -4.25
C LEU A 253 19.84 11.63 -5.56
N ARG A 254 19.91 12.91 -5.96
CA ARG A 254 20.69 13.34 -7.13
C ARG A 254 22.18 13.04 -6.95
N LYS A 255 22.73 13.35 -5.77
CA LYS A 255 24.15 13.11 -5.43
C LYS A 255 24.52 11.63 -5.36
N ARG A 256 23.55 10.77 -4.98
CA ARG A 256 23.71 9.31 -4.91
C ARG A 256 23.56 8.62 -6.27
N SER A 257 23.33 9.38 -7.35
CA SER A 257 23.28 8.82 -8.70
C SER A 257 24.59 8.11 -9.01
N PHE A 258 24.51 6.94 -9.64
CA PHE A 258 25.68 6.14 -10.01
C PHE A 258 26.61 6.85 -11.02
N LEU A 259 26.13 7.91 -11.67
CA LEU A 259 26.95 8.80 -12.48
C LEU A 259 27.97 9.58 -11.63
N GLU A 260 27.65 9.85 -10.37
CA GLU A 260 28.51 10.59 -9.43
C GLU A 260 29.21 9.65 -8.43
N GLN A 261 28.54 8.59 -7.97
CA GLN A 261 29.06 7.66 -6.96
C GLN A 261 29.17 6.23 -7.49
N ALA A 262 30.39 5.69 -7.53
CA ALA A 262 30.65 4.31 -7.90
C ALA A 262 29.98 3.30 -6.93
N PRO A 263 29.73 2.05 -7.37
CA PRO A 263 29.23 0.99 -6.50
C PRO A 263 30.16 0.74 -5.30
N ASP A 264 29.58 0.47 -4.14
CA ASP A 264 30.35 0.06 -2.97
C ASP A 264 30.84 -1.41 -3.06
N GLN A 265 31.56 -1.88 -2.05
CA GLN A 265 32.09 -3.25 -2.04
C GLN A 265 30.98 -4.30 -2.00
N GLU A 266 29.89 -4.04 -1.28
CA GLU A 266 28.76 -4.97 -1.16
C GLU A 266 28.03 -5.09 -2.51
N GLU A 267 27.75 -3.96 -3.14
CA GLU A 267 27.16 -3.86 -4.47
C GLU A 267 28.03 -4.49 -5.55
N SER A 268 29.34 -4.28 -5.47
CA SER A 268 30.31 -4.94 -6.36
C SER A 268 30.29 -6.46 -6.19
N ASN A 269 30.24 -6.95 -4.95
CA ASN A 269 30.10 -8.38 -4.65
C ASN A 269 28.77 -8.94 -5.18
N MET A 270 27.67 -8.18 -5.08
CA MET A 270 26.36 -8.57 -5.64
C MET A 270 26.41 -8.66 -7.17
N ILE A 271 27.03 -7.70 -7.85
CA ILE A 271 27.22 -7.75 -9.31
C ILE A 271 28.01 -9.00 -9.69
N HIS A 272 29.12 -9.27 -9.01
CA HIS A 272 29.94 -10.45 -9.27
C HIS A 272 29.15 -11.75 -9.05
N SER A 273 28.39 -11.83 -7.95
CA SER A 273 27.52 -12.97 -7.66
C SER A 273 26.50 -13.20 -8.78
N MET A 274 25.75 -12.16 -9.19
CA MET A 274 24.78 -12.25 -10.28
C MET A 274 25.41 -12.67 -11.60
N TRP A 275 26.59 -12.14 -11.92
CA TRP A 275 27.33 -12.51 -13.13
C TRP A 275 27.80 -13.97 -13.10
N THR A 276 28.32 -14.43 -11.96
CA THR A 276 28.76 -15.82 -11.76
C THR A 276 27.58 -16.80 -11.82
N THR A 277 26.43 -16.47 -11.23
CA THR A 277 25.20 -17.27 -11.39
C THR A 277 24.74 -17.33 -12.85
N GLY A 278 24.98 -16.29 -13.63
CA GLY A 278 24.62 -16.21 -15.04
C GLY A 278 25.51 -17.03 -15.99
N GLN A 279 26.75 -17.34 -15.60
CA GLN A 279 27.78 -17.99 -16.42
C GLN A 279 27.38 -19.36 -16.99
N PRO A 280 26.85 -20.33 -16.20
CA PRO A 280 26.55 -21.68 -16.69
C PRO A 280 25.56 -21.71 -17.86
N TYR A 281 24.70 -20.71 -17.96
CA TYR A 281 23.66 -20.61 -19.01
C TYR A 281 24.18 -20.07 -20.35
N LYS A 282 25.42 -19.57 -20.41
CA LYS A 282 26.01 -19.03 -21.64
C LYS A 282 26.81 -20.08 -22.41
N VAL A 283 27.08 -21.25 -21.82
CA VAL A 283 27.90 -22.30 -22.41
C VAL A 283 27.07 -23.11 -23.41
N PRO A 284 27.40 -23.11 -24.72
CA PRO A 284 26.69 -23.94 -25.70
C PRO A 284 26.86 -25.42 -25.33
N GLY A 285 25.74 -26.17 -25.22
CA GLY A 285 25.74 -27.60 -24.91
C GLY A 285 25.47 -27.97 -23.44
N ALA A 286 25.37 -27.00 -22.53
CA ALA A 286 24.89 -27.27 -21.18
C ALA A 286 23.36 -27.47 -21.18
N ALA A 287 22.88 -28.62 -20.67
CA ALA A 287 21.46 -28.94 -20.54
C ALA A 287 20.72 -28.12 -19.45
N ILE A 288 21.29 -27.01 -18.99
CA ILE A 288 20.73 -26.19 -17.92
C ILE A 288 19.82 -25.14 -18.54
N GLN A 289 18.54 -25.47 -18.67
CA GLN A 289 17.54 -24.52 -19.12
C GLN A 289 17.20 -23.54 -17.97
N ARG A 290 17.26 -22.23 -18.25
CA ARG A 290 16.83 -21.21 -17.30
C ARG A 290 15.35 -21.39 -16.97
N SER A 291 15.00 -21.17 -15.70
CA SER A 291 13.59 -21.05 -15.31
C SER A 291 12.92 -19.96 -16.14
N PRO A 292 11.72 -20.21 -16.71
CA PRO A 292 10.98 -19.21 -17.49
C PRO A 292 10.61 -17.97 -16.66
N ARG A 293 10.68 -18.06 -15.32
CA ARG A 293 10.45 -16.96 -14.39
C ARG A 293 11.59 -15.93 -14.40
N ILE A 294 12.77 -16.30 -14.88
CA ILE A 294 13.95 -15.43 -14.94
C ILE A 294 14.13 -14.94 -16.37
N GLN A 295 14.03 -13.62 -16.58
CA GLN A 295 14.23 -13.01 -17.90
C GLN A 295 15.42 -12.04 -17.86
N ASN A 296 16.16 -11.97 -18.96
CA ASN A 296 17.21 -10.96 -19.10
C ASN A 296 16.59 -9.57 -19.25
N MET A 297 17.24 -8.56 -18.68
CA MET A 297 16.78 -7.17 -18.72
C MET A 297 16.60 -6.63 -20.15
N ASP A 298 17.43 -7.06 -21.10
CA ASP A 298 17.31 -6.64 -22.50
C ASP A 298 16.02 -7.11 -23.19
N ARG A 299 15.44 -8.22 -22.72
CA ARG A 299 14.18 -8.78 -23.22
C ARG A 299 12.94 -8.15 -22.60
N THR A 300 13.07 -7.37 -21.53
CA THR A 300 11.93 -6.72 -20.86
C THR A 300 11.61 -5.34 -21.43
N VAL A 301 12.29 -4.91 -22.51
CA VAL A 301 12.21 -3.54 -23.01
C VAL A 301 11.01 -3.33 -23.93
N LEU A 302 10.14 -2.38 -23.57
CA LEU A 302 9.10 -1.83 -24.46
C LEU A 302 9.46 -0.41 -24.92
N ARG A 303 9.06 -0.06 -26.13
CA ARG A 303 9.30 1.26 -26.72
C ARG A 303 8.01 1.82 -27.31
N SER A 304 7.87 3.13 -27.20
CA SER A 304 6.80 3.88 -27.86
C SER A 304 7.37 5.16 -28.47
N ALA A 305 6.78 5.60 -29.58
CA ALA A 305 7.10 6.86 -30.23
C ALA A 305 5.79 7.53 -30.64
N MET A 306 5.68 8.84 -30.40
CA MET A 306 4.47 9.60 -30.69
C MET A 306 4.81 11.05 -31.01
N ILE A 307 4.03 11.66 -31.91
CA ILE A 307 4.14 13.08 -32.23
C ILE A 307 3.40 13.88 -31.15
N MET A 308 4.01 14.97 -30.71
CA MET A 308 3.47 15.88 -29.71
C MET A 308 2.46 16.83 -30.35
N GLN A 309 1.18 16.66 -30.02
CA GLN A 309 0.10 17.41 -30.64
C GLN A 309 -0.26 18.70 -29.88
N PRO A 310 -0.86 19.70 -30.55
CA PRO A 310 -1.30 20.93 -29.89
C PRO A 310 -2.35 20.72 -28.80
N GLU A 311 -3.11 19.63 -28.81
CA GLU A 311 -4.11 19.30 -27.78
C GLU A 311 -3.48 19.07 -26.39
N ASP A 312 -2.23 18.59 -26.37
CA ASP A 312 -1.47 18.28 -25.16
C ASP A 312 -0.58 19.44 -24.67
N ARG A 313 -0.78 20.64 -25.24
CA ARG A 313 0.00 21.82 -24.88
C ARG A 313 -0.35 22.38 -23.51
N ASN A 314 0.61 23.08 -22.92
CA ASN A 314 0.44 23.83 -21.68
C ASN A 314 -0.01 25.29 -21.95
N ARG A 315 -0.11 26.07 -20.87
CA ARG A 315 -0.53 27.49 -20.89
C ARG A 315 0.41 28.39 -21.70
N HIS A 316 1.62 27.95 -21.99
CA HIS A 316 2.60 28.66 -22.83
C HIS A 316 2.49 28.31 -24.32
N ASN A 317 1.43 27.60 -24.72
CA ASN A 317 1.03 27.23 -26.08
C ASN A 317 2.00 26.29 -26.84
N PHE A 318 3.31 26.51 -26.79
CA PHE A 318 4.26 25.78 -27.66
C PHE A 318 5.00 24.65 -26.97
N MET A 319 4.67 24.36 -25.71
CA MET A 319 5.30 23.30 -24.92
C MET A 319 4.25 22.32 -24.44
N ILE A 320 4.59 21.04 -24.43
CA ILE A 320 3.74 19.97 -23.96
C ILE A 320 3.65 20.00 -22.44
N PHE A 321 2.48 19.63 -21.97
CA PHE A 321 2.13 19.58 -20.58
C PHE A 321 2.80 18.40 -19.84
N GLY A 322 3.37 18.66 -18.66
CA GLY A 322 4.11 17.65 -17.88
C GLY A 322 3.26 16.42 -17.52
N GLY A 323 1.99 16.65 -17.17
CA GLY A 323 1.04 15.58 -16.86
C GLY A 323 0.75 14.66 -18.04
N PHE A 324 0.81 15.15 -19.28
CA PHE A 324 0.67 14.30 -20.46
C PHE A 324 1.87 13.35 -20.57
N LEU A 325 3.10 13.84 -20.36
CA LEU A 325 4.28 12.98 -20.29
C LEU A 325 4.12 11.90 -19.21
N LEU A 326 3.61 12.26 -18.01
CA LEU A 326 3.39 11.31 -16.92
C LEU A 326 2.39 10.22 -17.26
N GLN A 327 1.30 10.58 -17.96
CA GLN A 327 0.33 9.60 -18.43
C GLN A 327 1.02 8.61 -19.39
N GLN A 328 1.72 9.12 -20.40
CA GLN A 328 2.36 8.28 -21.43
C GLN A 328 3.45 7.39 -20.84
N THR A 329 4.25 7.90 -19.90
CA THR A 329 5.29 7.11 -19.23
C THR A 329 4.70 6.06 -18.30
N PHE A 330 3.61 6.38 -17.58
CA PHE A 330 2.91 5.43 -16.71
C PHE A 330 2.27 4.30 -17.51
N GLU A 331 1.55 4.61 -18.58
CA GLU A 331 0.89 3.60 -19.42
C GLU A 331 1.90 2.65 -20.05
N LEU A 332 3.03 3.17 -20.55
CA LEU A 332 4.11 2.33 -21.06
C LEU A 332 4.75 1.47 -19.97
N ALA A 333 4.96 2.02 -18.76
CA ALA A 333 5.49 1.28 -17.63
C ALA A 333 4.55 0.14 -17.20
N PHE A 334 3.25 0.40 -17.16
CA PHE A 334 2.22 -0.58 -16.88
C PHE A 334 2.24 -1.71 -17.92
N CYS A 335 2.28 -1.39 -19.22
CA CYS A 335 2.39 -2.39 -20.28
C CYS A 335 3.69 -3.21 -20.16
N CYS A 336 4.80 -2.58 -19.78
CA CYS A 336 6.08 -3.25 -19.58
C CYS A 336 6.02 -4.26 -18.43
N ALA A 337 5.51 -3.85 -17.26
CA ALA A 337 5.32 -4.74 -16.12
C ALA A 337 4.33 -5.87 -16.42
N ALA A 338 3.24 -5.58 -17.14
CA ALA A 338 2.25 -6.57 -17.55
C ALA A 338 2.82 -7.60 -18.54
N SER A 339 3.56 -7.12 -19.55
CA SER A 339 4.23 -7.98 -20.54
C SER A 339 5.30 -8.87 -19.91
N PHE A 340 6.04 -8.34 -18.92
CA PHE A 340 7.07 -9.09 -18.22
C PHE A 340 6.50 -10.15 -17.28
N SER A 341 5.45 -9.80 -16.52
CA SER A 341 4.89 -10.69 -15.49
C SER A 341 3.77 -11.60 -15.98
N HIS A 342 3.26 -11.37 -17.20
CA HIS A 342 2.06 -12.01 -17.76
C HIS A 342 0.83 -11.93 -16.85
N THR A 343 0.78 -10.92 -15.99
CA THR A 343 -0.33 -10.66 -15.06
C THR A 343 -0.60 -9.17 -15.01
N ARG A 344 -1.74 -8.79 -14.41
CA ARG A 344 -2.06 -7.38 -14.22
C ARG A 344 -1.22 -6.81 -13.08
N PRO A 345 -0.36 -5.81 -13.33
CA PRO A 345 0.40 -5.15 -12.27
C PRO A 345 -0.50 -4.17 -11.48
N THR A 346 -0.25 -4.09 -10.17
CA THR A 346 -0.86 -3.09 -9.28
C THR A 346 0.16 -2.00 -9.01
N PHE A 347 -0.16 -0.75 -9.35
CA PHE A 347 0.71 0.39 -9.08
C PHE A 347 0.86 0.63 -7.57
N VAL A 348 2.07 0.95 -7.12
CA VAL A 348 2.36 1.31 -5.72
C VAL A 348 2.85 2.75 -5.63
N SER A 349 3.88 3.09 -6.40
CA SER A 349 4.51 4.41 -6.32
C SER A 349 5.21 4.82 -7.60
N LEU A 350 5.38 6.14 -7.74
CA LEU A 350 6.31 6.79 -8.65
C LEU A 350 7.38 7.46 -7.79
N ASP A 351 8.65 7.16 -8.06
CA ASP A 351 9.77 7.79 -7.37
C ASP A 351 10.01 9.22 -7.89
N PRO A 352 10.68 10.09 -7.11
CA PRO A 352 10.98 11.45 -7.54
C PRO A 352 11.68 11.50 -8.90
N SER A 353 11.08 12.23 -9.83
CA SER A 353 11.47 12.29 -11.24
C SER A 353 11.49 13.76 -11.71
N THR A 354 12.54 14.16 -12.42
CA THR A 354 12.72 15.55 -12.88
C THR A 354 12.44 15.66 -14.39
N PHE A 355 11.77 16.74 -14.80
CA PHE A 355 11.62 17.12 -16.20
C PHE A 355 12.82 17.97 -16.60
N GLU A 356 13.78 17.38 -17.30
CA GLU A 356 15.09 17.99 -17.58
C GLU A 356 15.03 19.03 -18.70
N ASN A 357 14.30 18.72 -19.76
CA ASN A 357 14.18 19.59 -20.93
C ASN A 357 12.71 19.75 -21.36
N PRO A 358 12.33 20.94 -21.85
CA PRO A 358 10.99 21.16 -22.37
C PRO A 358 10.74 20.33 -23.64
N VAL A 359 9.47 20.02 -23.88
CA VAL A 359 9.01 19.22 -25.02
C VAL A 359 8.17 20.10 -25.93
N PRO A 360 8.70 20.56 -27.08
CA PRO A 360 7.96 21.41 -27.99
C PRO A 360 6.81 20.67 -28.68
N VAL A 361 5.72 21.40 -28.97
CA VAL A 361 4.65 20.89 -29.84
C VAL A 361 5.21 20.63 -31.25
N GLY A 362 4.81 19.53 -31.88
CA GLY A 362 5.27 19.08 -33.19
C GLY A 362 6.49 18.13 -33.14
N SER A 363 7.18 18.05 -32.01
CA SER A 363 8.32 17.14 -31.83
C SER A 363 7.90 15.67 -31.66
N VAL A 364 8.83 14.74 -31.83
CA VAL A 364 8.62 13.30 -31.62
C VAL A 364 9.15 12.89 -30.24
N LEU A 365 8.24 12.44 -29.37
CA LEU A 365 8.56 11.87 -28.06
C LEU A 365 8.85 10.38 -28.22
N TYR A 366 10.02 9.95 -27.78
CA TYR A 366 10.40 8.55 -27.68
C TYR A 366 10.47 8.13 -26.22
N LEU A 367 9.77 7.05 -25.89
CA LEU A 367 9.76 6.45 -24.57
C LEU A 367 10.36 5.04 -24.65
N LYS A 368 11.15 4.67 -23.66
CA LYS A 368 11.70 3.33 -23.49
C LYS A 368 11.48 2.86 -22.06
N ALA A 369 10.58 1.90 -21.86
CA ALA A 369 10.38 1.24 -20.58
C ALA A 369 11.24 -0.02 -20.48
N THR A 370 11.86 -0.24 -19.33
CA THR A 370 12.70 -1.41 -19.01
C THR A 370 12.41 -1.85 -17.59
N VAL A 371 12.19 -3.15 -17.36
CA VAL A 371 12.14 -3.68 -15.98
C VAL A 371 13.55 -3.63 -15.41
N ALA A 372 13.78 -2.75 -14.45
CA ALA A 372 15.11 -2.45 -13.93
C ALA A 372 15.48 -3.33 -12.72
N TYR A 373 14.50 -3.64 -11.87
CA TYR A 373 14.72 -4.42 -10.65
C TYR A 373 13.46 -5.22 -10.29
N THR A 374 13.67 -6.36 -9.65
CA THR A 374 12.60 -7.23 -9.15
C THR A 374 12.97 -7.79 -7.78
N GLU A 375 12.02 -7.82 -6.86
CA GLU A 375 12.21 -8.35 -5.52
C GLU A 375 11.00 -9.20 -5.12
N PRO A 376 11.16 -10.52 -4.94
CA PRO A 376 10.11 -11.36 -4.37
C PRO A 376 9.84 -10.91 -2.94
N LEU A 377 8.59 -10.48 -2.65
CA LEU A 377 8.20 -10.15 -1.29
C LEU A 377 7.94 -11.45 -0.52
N VAL A 378 8.84 -11.78 0.41
CA VAL A 378 8.62 -12.83 1.40
C VAL A 378 8.05 -12.18 2.66
N ARG A 379 6.75 -12.30 2.91
CA ARG A 379 6.23 -12.02 4.26
C ARG A 379 6.67 -13.16 5.17
N ALA A 380 7.53 -12.85 6.14
CA ALA A 380 7.58 -13.64 7.36
C ALA A 380 6.34 -13.24 8.17
N VAL A 381 5.35 -14.13 8.25
CA VAL A 381 4.32 -14.01 9.30
C VAL A 381 4.96 -14.62 10.54
N ASP A 382 4.98 -13.87 11.64
CA ASP A 382 5.64 -14.23 12.89
C ASP A 382 5.37 -15.71 13.28
N GLY A 383 6.46 -16.50 13.37
CA GLY A 383 6.44 -17.86 13.89
C GLY A 383 6.33 -19.02 12.89
N GLU A 384 6.02 -18.78 11.61
CA GLU A 384 5.92 -19.85 10.60
C GLU A 384 6.74 -19.50 9.35
N SER A 385 7.96 -20.04 9.26
CA SER A 385 9.02 -19.70 8.29
C SER A 385 8.72 -20.08 6.82
N SER A 386 7.45 -20.25 6.42
CA SER A 386 7.10 -20.96 5.18
C SER A 386 5.91 -20.42 4.37
N LYS A 387 5.30 -19.27 4.71
CA LYS A 387 4.29 -18.63 3.83
C LYS A 387 4.88 -17.44 3.05
N ARG A 388 5.59 -17.74 1.96
CA ARG A 388 5.95 -16.73 0.94
C ARG A 388 4.66 -16.12 0.39
N THR A 389 4.49 -14.80 0.50
CA THR A 389 3.43 -14.14 -0.27
C THR A 389 3.69 -14.26 -1.77
N PRO A 390 2.65 -14.33 -2.60
CA PRO A 390 2.82 -14.55 -4.04
C PRO A 390 3.26 -13.28 -4.81
N TYR A 391 3.57 -12.18 -4.12
CA TYR A 391 3.82 -10.92 -4.81
C TYR A 391 5.30 -10.65 -5.07
N THR A 392 5.62 -10.20 -6.27
CA THR A 392 6.93 -9.65 -6.64
C THR A 392 6.79 -8.14 -6.81
N LYS A 393 7.69 -7.38 -6.17
CA LYS A 393 7.89 -5.95 -6.43
C LYS A 393 8.66 -5.81 -7.73
N VAL A 394 8.08 -5.15 -8.72
CA VAL A 394 8.65 -4.92 -10.05
C VAL A 394 8.88 -3.43 -10.21
N HIS A 395 10.14 -3.04 -10.38
CA HIS A 395 10.54 -1.66 -10.61
C HIS A 395 10.83 -1.44 -12.09
N VAL A 396 10.10 -0.51 -12.70
CA VAL A 396 10.17 -0.21 -14.13
C VAL A 396 10.73 1.19 -14.32
N ARG A 397 11.83 1.29 -15.06
CA ARG A 397 12.44 2.54 -15.50
C ARG A 397 11.92 2.92 -16.87
N VAL A 398 11.49 4.16 -17.05
CA VAL A 398 11.08 4.74 -18.34
C VAL A 398 11.98 5.92 -18.66
N ASP A 399 12.82 5.76 -19.67
CA ASP A 399 13.63 6.86 -20.22
C ASP A 399 12.83 7.59 -21.30
N SER A 400 12.76 8.92 -21.22
CA SER A 400 12.09 9.75 -22.22
C SER A 400 13.07 10.69 -22.93
N LYS A 401 12.93 10.81 -24.24
CA LYS A 401 13.73 11.71 -25.08
C LYS A 401 12.86 12.32 -26.16
N VAL A 402 13.14 13.57 -26.53
CA VAL A 402 12.48 14.28 -27.61
C VAL A 402 13.43 14.49 -28.77
N ARG A 403 12.89 14.42 -29.99
CA ARG A 403 13.58 14.80 -31.22
C ARG A 403 12.69 15.70 -32.06
N ASP A 404 13.32 16.60 -32.81
CA ASP A 404 12.61 17.27 -33.89
C ASP A 404 12.19 16.26 -34.98
N VAL A 405 11.19 16.60 -35.78
CA VAL A 405 10.72 15.80 -36.93
C VAL A 405 11.85 15.59 -37.93
N GLU A 406 12.70 16.60 -38.11
CA GLU A 406 13.91 16.52 -38.94
C GLU A 406 15.04 15.70 -38.29
N HIS A 407 14.84 15.24 -37.05
CA HIS A 407 15.79 14.45 -36.28
C HIS A 407 17.15 15.13 -36.02
N ALA A 408 17.24 16.45 -36.22
CA ALA A 408 18.46 17.23 -36.05
C ALA A 408 18.95 17.26 -34.60
N THR A 409 18.03 17.31 -33.63
CA THR A 409 18.35 17.39 -32.20
C THR A 409 17.80 16.20 -31.42
N LYS A 410 18.47 15.84 -30.32
CA LYS A 410 18.06 14.77 -29.40
C LYS A 410 18.28 15.22 -27.96
N ASN A 411 17.21 15.58 -27.29
CA ASN A 411 17.26 16.05 -25.91
C ASN A 411 16.58 15.03 -24.97
N PRO A 412 17.25 14.56 -23.89
CA PRO A 412 16.59 13.77 -22.86
C PRO A 412 15.57 14.65 -22.15
N THR A 413 14.36 14.14 -21.88
CA THR A 413 13.31 14.92 -21.22
C THR A 413 13.12 14.52 -19.77
N GLY A 414 13.48 13.28 -19.41
CA GLY A 414 13.41 12.80 -18.04
C GLY A 414 13.59 11.28 -17.95
N VAL A 415 13.63 10.81 -16.70
CA VAL A 415 13.66 9.39 -16.36
C VAL A 415 12.67 9.16 -15.22
N PHE A 416 11.73 8.25 -15.43
CA PHE A 416 10.65 7.95 -14.50
C PHE A 416 10.79 6.53 -13.96
N HIS A 417 10.53 6.35 -12.67
CA HIS A 417 10.70 5.06 -12.00
C HIS A 417 9.39 4.68 -11.31
N TYR A 418 8.75 3.63 -11.83
CA TYR A 418 7.46 3.16 -11.35
C TYR A 418 7.61 1.83 -10.63
N THR A 419 7.01 1.72 -9.44
CA THR A 419 6.95 0.46 -8.69
C THR A 419 5.57 -0.17 -8.82
N PHE A 420 5.56 -1.45 -9.20
CA PHE A 420 4.37 -2.28 -9.29
C PHE A 420 4.49 -3.52 -8.42
N LEU A 421 3.35 -4.09 -8.03
CA LEU A 421 3.25 -5.43 -7.45
C LEU A 421 2.57 -6.36 -8.45
N VAL A 422 3.14 -7.55 -8.62
CA VAL A 422 2.59 -8.59 -9.49
C VAL A 422 2.46 -9.89 -8.70
N PRO A 423 1.37 -10.67 -8.87
CA PRO A 423 1.11 -11.90 -8.10
C PRO A 423 1.91 -13.12 -8.57
N ASN A 424 2.86 -12.93 -9.50
CA ASN A 424 3.73 -13.97 -9.99
C ASN A 424 5.14 -13.80 -9.43
N GLU A 425 5.82 -14.91 -9.17
CA GLU A 425 7.25 -14.92 -8.88
C GLU A 425 8.02 -14.75 -10.20
N VAL A 426 8.54 -13.55 -10.44
CA VAL A 426 9.28 -13.19 -11.65
C VAL A 426 10.56 -12.46 -11.28
N GLN A 427 11.63 -12.67 -12.04
CA GLN A 427 12.92 -12.06 -11.77
C GLN A 427 13.56 -11.52 -13.04
N VAL A 428 14.07 -10.28 -12.95
CA VAL A 428 14.88 -9.69 -14.01
C VAL A 428 16.36 -9.87 -13.68
N MET A 429 17.15 -10.26 -14.68
CA MET A 429 18.59 -10.43 -14.56
C MET A 429 19.34 -9.50 -15.53
N PRO A 430 20.22 -8.62 -15.02
CA PRO A 430 21.11 -7.83 -15.87
C PRO A 430 22.18 -8.72 -16.52
N THR A 431 22.59 -8.35 -17.73
CA THR A 431 23.58 -9.08 -18.54
C THR A 431 24.81 -8.25 -18.89
N LYS A 432 24.65 -6.93 -18.97
CA LYS A 432 25.68 -5.95 -19.37
C LYS A 432 25.98 -4.99 -18.22
N TYR A 433 27.17 -4.40 -18.20
CA TYR A 433 27.57 -3.44 -17.16
C TYR A 433 26.54 -2.32 -16.94
N ALA A 434 26.04 -1.71 -18.02
CA ALA A 434 25.01 -0.66 -17.93
C ALA A 434 23.70 -1.16 -17.29
N GLU A 435 23.34 -2.43 -17.51
CA GLU A 435 22.16 -3.05 -16.89
C GLU A 435 22.39 -3.34 -15.40
N TYR A 436 23.61 -3.72 -15.01
CA TYR A 436 23.98 -3.85 -13.60
C TYR A 436 23.88 -2.51 -12.87
N MET A 437 24.35 -1.42 -13.48
CA MET A 437 24.23 -0.08 -12.90
C MET A 437 22.76 0.34 -12.77
N MET A 438 21.96 0.09 -13.80
CA MET A 438 20.52 0.35 -13.77
C MET A 438 19.82 -0.46 -12.67
N TRP A 439 20.17 -1.73 -12.51
CA TRP A 439 19.63 -2.61 -11.48
C TRP A 439 19.97 -2.11 -10.07
N LEU A 440 21.22 -1.68 -9.84
CA LEU A 440 21.64 -1.11 -8.55
C LEU A 440 20.88 0.18 -8.22
N ASP A 441 20.77 1.11 -9.18
CA ASP A 441 20.02 2.35 -8.99
C ASP A 441 18.55 2.07 -8.64
N ALA A 442 17.91 1.15 -9.37
CA ALA A 442 16.54 0.73 -9.11
C ALA A 442 16.39 0.03 -7.75
N ARG A 443 17.34 -0.80 -7.34
CA ARG A 443 17.36 -1.43 -6.00
C ARG A 443 17.46 -0.40 -4.90
N ARG A 444 18.38 0.58 -5.01
CA ARG A 444 18.54 1.66 -4.02
C ARG A 444 17.24 2.44 -3.83
N ARG A 445 16.53 2.75 -4.92
CA ARG A 445 15.22 3.43 -4.90
C ARG A 445 14.12 2.54 -4.31
N ALA A 446 14.12 1.25 -4.65
CA ALA A 446 13.12 0.31 -4.17
C ALA A 446 13.19 0.06 -2.66
N GLN A 447 14.37 0.19 -2.04
CA GLN A 447 14.57 0.08 -0.59
C GLN A 447 13.97 1.26 0.18
N ASP A 448 13.98 2.47 -0.41
CA ASP A 448 13.35 3.66 0.18
C ASP A 448 11.81 3.51 0.30
N LEU A 449 11.23 2.50 -0.38
CA LEU A 449 9.81 2.21 -0.42
C LEU A 449 9.34 1.18 0.62
N ASP A 450 10.25 0.38 1.18
CA ASP A 450 9.92 -0.74 2.05
C ASP A 450 9.10 -0.34 3.30
N PRO A 451 9.33 0.80 3.97
CA PRO A 451 8.49 1.24 5.09
C PRO A 451 7.03 1.50 4.72
N ILE A 452 6.76 1.90 3.47
CA ILE A 452 5.40 2.17 2.97
C ILE A 452 4.68 0.85 2.64
N ILE A 453 5.39 -0.07 2.00
CA ILE A 453 4.84 -1.39 1.68
C ILE A 453 4.58 -2.18 2.98
N ALA A 454 5.55 -2.19 3.90
CA ALA A 454 5.48 -2.95 5.15
C ALA A 454 4.35 -2.49 6.09
N SER A 455 3.95 -1.22 6.05
CA SER A 455 2.84 -0.72 6.87
C SER A 455 1.45 -0.97 6.29
N ARG A 456 1.33 -1.40 5.03
CA ARG A 456 0.07 -1.33 4.26
C ARG A 456 -0.40 -2.65 3.70
N PHE A 457 0.54 -3.49 3.29
CA PHE A 457 0.21 -4.83 2.84
C PHE A 457 0.01 -5.79 4.04
N THR A 458 0.41 -5.42 5.25
CA THR A 458 0.20 -6.21 6.49
C THR A 458 -1.26 -6.51 6.80
N GLU A 459 -2.21 -5.72 6.32
CA GLU A 459 -3.64 -5.94 6.52
C GLU A 459 -4.31 -6.54 5.27
N ASP A 460 -4.33 -7.87 5.23
CA ASP A 460 -5.45 -8.69 4.73
C ASP A 460 -5.92 -8.51 3.26
N GLU A 461 -5.11 -8.95 2.30
CA GLU A 461 -5.60 -9.43 0.98
C GLU A 461 -5.80 -10.97 0.94
N THR A 462 -5.63 -11.66 2.07
CA THR A 462 -5.85 -13.11 2.18
C THR A 462 -7.09 -13.40 3.03
N SER A 463 -8.22 -12.86 2.61
CA SER A 463 -9.49 -13.55 2.75
C SER A 463 -10.42 -12.94 1.74
N ALA A 464 -10.57 -13.63 0.62
CA ALA A 464 -11.69 -13.35 -0.24
C ALA A 464 -12.96 -13.39 0.65
N PRO A 465 -13.89 -12.42 0.55
CA PRO A 465 -14.94 -12.22 1.54
C PRO A 465 -15.85 -13.46 1.75
N HIS A 466 -15.76 -14.45 0.85
CA HIS A 466 -16.41 -15.75 0.98
C HIS A 466 -15.74 -16.71 1.98
N LEU A 467 -14.43 -16.64 2.23
CA LEU A 467 -13.77 -17.48 3.26
C LEU A 467 -14.04 -17.01 4.70
N LYS A 468 -14.54 -15.77 4.87
CA LYS A 468 -15.02 -15.26 6.17
C LYS A 468 -16.51 -15.55 6.40
N ASP A 469 -17.23 -16.09 5.41
CA ASP A 469 -18.65 -16.42 5.57
C ASP A 469 -18.80 -17.78 6.26
N ARG A 470 -19.38 -17.78 7.47
CA ARG A 470 -19.61 -19.00 8.27
C ARG A 470 -20.42 -20.08 7.54
N GLY A 471 -21.09 -19.75 6.43
CA GLY A 471 -21.85 -20.69 5.60
C GLY A 471 -21.14 -21.19 4.33
N PHE A 472 -19.88 -20.81 4.11
CA PHE A 472 -19.15 -21.17 2.88
C PHE A 472 -18.69 -22.64 2.85
N CYS A 473 -18.31 -23.18 3.99
CA CYS A 473 -18.02 -24.60 4.17
C CYS A 473 -18.59 -25.07 5.52
N SER A 474 -19.16 -26.27 5.54
CA SER A 474 -19.53 -26.94 6.78
C SER A 474 -18.54 -28.07 7.03
N PRO A 475 -18.07 -28.27 8.28
CA PRO A 475 -17.30 -29.46 8.60
C PRO A 475 -18.18 -30.69 8.34
N ILE A 476 -17.62 -31.73 7.71
CA ILE A 476 -18.27 -33.04 7.66
C ILE A 476 -18.13 -33.60 9.07
N VAL A 477 -19.21 -33.54 9.84
CA VAL A 477 -19.23 -34.03 11.23
C VAL A 477 -19.44 -35.53 11.17
N ASP A 478 -18.42 -36.31 11.51
CA ASP A 478 -18.60 -37.73 11.82
C ASP A 478 -19.55 -37.85 13.00
N SER A 479 -20.73 -38.46 12.78
CA SER A 479 -21.79 -38.66 13.79
C SER A 479 -21.28 -39.35 15.05
N GLU A 480 -20.16 -40.07 14.95
CA GLU A 480 -19.50 -40.77 16.05
C GLU A 480 -18.78 -39.82 17.02
N GLN A 481 -18.21 -38.71 16.55
CA GLN A 481 -17.51 -37.74 17.41
C GLN A 481 -18.48 -36.87 18.22
N GLU A 482 -19.63 -36.49 17.66
CA GLU A 482 -20.67 -35.79 18.42
C GLU A 482 -21.34 -36.69 19.46
N ALA A 483 -21.55 -37.97 19.13
CA ALA A 483 -22.05 -38.95 20.09
C ALA A 483 -21.04 -39.18 21.23
N LYS A 484 -19.74 -39.19 20.93
CA LYS A 484 -18.67 -39.27 21.92
C LYS A 484 -18.67 -38.04 22.84
N LYS A 485 -18.71 -36.83 22.28
CA LYS A 485 -18.75 -35.59 23.06
C LYS A 485 -19.98 -35.51 23.98
N LYS A 486 -21.16 -35.94 23.51
CA LYS A 486 -22.37 -35.98 24.34
C LYS A 486 -22.24 -36.96 25.50
N LYS A 487 -21.65 -38.13 25.27
CA LYS A 487 -21.38 -39.12 26.33
C LYS A 487 -20.36 -38.61 27.35
N ASP A 488 -19.31 -37.94 26.89
CA ASP A 488 -18.29 -37.35 27.76
C ASP A 488 -18.88 -36.22 28.63
N GLU A 489 -19.74 -35.38 28.04
CA GLU A 489 -20.45 -34.32 28.77
C GLU A 489 -21.46 -34.89 29.78
N GLU A 490 -22.12 -36.00 29.47
CA GLU A 490 -23.07 -36.66 30.37
C GLU A 490 -22.33 -37.32 31.55
N LEU A 491 -21.23 -38.03 31.28
CA LEU A 491 -20.35 -38.61 32.30
C LEU A 491 -19.77 -37.54 33.23
N ALA A 492 -19.35 -36.39 32.67
CA ALA A 492 -18.85 -35.28 33.48
C ALA A 492 -19.92 -34.73 34.44
N ARG A 493 -21.18 -34.64 34.00
CA ARG A 493 -22.30 -34.22 34.86
C ARG A 493 -22.61 -35.24 35.96
N GLU A 494 -22.49 -36.53 35.68
CA GLU A 494 -22.66 -37.57 36.72
C GLU A 494 -21.55 -37.50 37.76
N ILE A 495 -20.29 -37.36 37.33
CA ILE A 495 -19.15 -37.18 38.24
C ILE A 495 -19.33 -35.92 39.10
N GLU A 496 -19.87 -34.83 38.53
CA GLU A 496 -20.15 -33.60 39.27
C GLU A 496 -21.26 -33.80 40.31
N LYS A 497 -22.33 -34.55 39.99
CA LYS A 497 -23.38 -34.91 40.95
C LYS A 497 -22.82 -35.72 42.12
N VAL A 498 -21.99 -36.72 41.84
CA VAL A 498 -21.35 -37.55 42.89
C VAL A 498 -20.45 -36.71 43.80
N LYS A 499 -19.70 -35.75 43.24
CA LYS A 499 -18.90 -34.80 44.01
C LYS A 499 -19.76 -33.91 44.91
N LYS A 500 -20.88 -33.37 44.38
CA LYS A 500 -21.81 -32.52 45.14
C LYS A 500 -22.51 -33.29 46.26
N GLU A 501 -22.95 -34.53 46.03
CA GLU A 501 -23.58 -35.36 47.06
C GLU A 501 -22.61 -35.65 48.22
N TYR A 502 -21.33 -35.91 47.91
CA TYR A 502 -20.29 -36.09 48.92
C TYR A 502 -20.06 -34.80 49.75
N GLU A 503 -19.96 -33.64 49.10
CA GLU A 503 -19.79 -32.36 49.80
C GLU A 503 -20.97 -32.03 50.71
N GLU A 504 -22.20 -32.34 50.29
CA GLU A 504 -23.40 -32.14 51.10
C GLU A 504 -23.45 -33.09 52.32
N LYS A 505 -23.07 -34.37 52.13
CA LYS A 505 -22.91 -35.33 53.25
C LYS A 505 -21.86 -34.86 54.25
N GLN A 506 -20.73 -34.34 53.78
CA GLN A 506 -19.66 -33.80 54.62
C GLN A 506 -20.11 -32.55 55.41
N LYS A 507 -20.87 -31.64 54.78
CA LYS A 507 -21.45 -30.48 55.49
C LYS A 507 -22.44 -30.90 56.57
N ARG A 508 -23.36 -31.83 56.27
CA ARG A 508 -24.30 -32.38 57.26
C ARG A 508 -23.59 -33.10 58.42
N LYS A 509 -22.49 -33.81 58.16
CA LYS A 509 -21.68 -34.45 59.21
C LYS A 509 -21.02 -33.42 60.12
N LYS A 510 -20.44 -32.34 59.55
CA LYS A 510 -19.84 -31.22 60.29
C LYS A 510 -20.86 -30.43 61.10
N GLU A 511 -22.07 -30.22 60.59
CA GLU A 511 -23.17 -29.58 61.32
C GLU A 511 -23.62 -30.42 62.51
N ARG A 512 -23.81 -31.74 62.32
CA ARG A 512 -24.14 -32.68 63.42
C ARG A 512 -23.02 -32.80 64.46
N GLN A 513 -21.75 -32.69 64.06
CA GLN A 513 -20.62 -32.65 65.00
C GLN A 513 -20.63 -31.36 65.82
N LYS A 514 -20.89 -30.20 65.19
CA LYS A 514 -21.03 -28.91 65.89
C LYS A 514 -22.20 -28.89 66.87
N GLU A 515 -23.34 -29.50 66.53
CA GLU A 515 -24.47 -29.64 67.46
C GLU A 515 -24.11 -30.54 68.65
N LYS A 516 -23.45 -31.68 68.40
CA LYS A 516 -22.99 -32.59 69.46
C LYS A 516 -21.86 -32.01 70.32
N GLU A 517 -21.08 -31.06 69.82
CA GLU A 517 -20.10 -30.31 70.61
C GLU A 517 -20.79 -29.25 71.49
N LYS A 518 -21.82 -28.56 70.98
CA LYS A 518 -22.65 -27.62 71.76
C LYS A 518 -23.46 -28.28 72.88
N GLU A 519 -23.91 -29.52 72.69
CA GLU A 519 -24.55 -30.31 73.77
C GLU A 519 -23.54 -30.78 74.82
N LYS A 520 -22.31 -31.12 74.42
CA LYS A 520 -21.24 -31.57 75.34
C LYS A 520 -20.54 -30.44 76.11
N GLU A 521 -20.73 -29.18 75.71
CA GLU A 521 -20.30 -28.02 76.48
C GLU A 521 -21.22 -27.69 77.68
N LYS A 522 -22.43 -28.27 77.72
CA LYS A 522 -23.36 -28.12 78.86
C LYS A 522 -23.22 -29.19 79.94
N ASP A 523 -22.69 -30.37 79.62
CA ASP A 523 -22.41 -31.45 80.57
C ASP A 523 -20.89 -31.72 80.64
N GLY A 524 -20.24 -31.12 81.64
CA GLY A 524 -18.79 -31.15 81.80
C GLY A 524 -18.23 -32.53 82.11
N ASP A 525 -17.77 -33.26 81.09
CA ASP A 525 -16.85 -34.39 81.23
C ASP A 525 -15.83 -34.43 80.07
N LYS A 526 -14.55 -34.18 80.39
CA LYS A 526 -13.48 -33.84 79.42
C LYS A 526 -12.62 -35.02 78.95
N ASN A 527 -12.97 -36.28 79.24
CA ASN A 527 -12.11 -37.43 78.90
C ASN A 527 -12.58 -38.33 77.73
N LYS A 528 -13.60 -37.92 76.96
CA LYS A 528 -14.13 -38.68 75.80
C LYS A 528 -13.76 -38.09 74.41
N GLY A 529 -12.90 -37.08 74.37
CA GLY A 529 -12.63 -36.27 73.16
C GLY A 529 -11.56 -36.82 72.20
N LYS A 530 -10.62 -37.63 72.67
CA LYS A 530 -9.47 -38.08 71.85
C LYS A 530 -9.80 -39.30 70.97
N GLU A 531 -10.60 -40.24 71.46
CA GLU A 531 -11.08 -41.40 70.66
C GLU A 531 -12.11 -40.99 69.60
N LYS A 532 -13.01 -40.05 69.91
CA LYS A 532 -14.04 -39.59 68.96
C LYS A 532 -13.44 -38.88 67.74
N LYS A 533 -12.40 -38.05 67.96
CA LYS A 533 -11.72 -37.31 66.89
C LYS A 533 -10.92 -38.22 65.95
N LYS A 534 -10.43 -39.36 66.45
CA LYS A 534 -9.74 -40.38 65.64
C LYS A 534 -10.73 -41.22 64.80
N LYS A 535 -11.89 -41.55 65.38
CA LYS A 535 -12.96 -42.24 64.65
C LYS A 535 -13.58 -41.36 63.56
N ASP A 536 -13.78 -40.07 63.83
CA ASP A 536 -14.32 -39.12 62.85
C ASP A 536 -13.37 -38.92 61.64
N SER A 537 -12.04 -38.98 61.84
CA SER A 537 -11.05 -38.92 60.75
C SER A 537 -10.98 -40.21 59.93
N GLU A 538 -11.07 -41.38 60.57
CA GLU A 538 -11.11 -42.67 59.86
C GLU A 538 -12.37 -42.80 58.98
N ASP A 539 -13.53 -42.35 59.49
CA ASP A 539 -14.80 -42.33 58.72
C ASP A 539 -14.77 -41.32 57.54
N ASP A 540 -13.99 -40.24 57.63
CA ASP A 540 -13.86 -39.26 56.53
C ASP A 540 -12.94 -39.80 55.41
N ASP A 541 -11.86 -40.48 55.78
CA ASP A 541 -10.95 -41.15 54.84
C ASP A 541 -11.66 -42.31 54.10
N GLU A 542 -12.53 -43.07 54.79
CA GLU A 542 -13.30 -44.16 54.18
C GLU A 542 -14.35 -43.65 53.18
N ALA A 543 -15.03 -42.55 53.51
CA ALA A 543 -15.99 -41.91 52.61
C ALA A 543 -15.30 -41.26 51.38
N GLU A 544 -14.07 -40.74 51.53
CA GLU A 544 -13.31 -40.21 50.40
C GLU A 544 -12.83 -41.34 49.46
N LYS A 545 -12.43 -42.49 50.01
CA LYS A 545 -12.13 -43.70 49.23
C LYS A 545 -13.35 -44.18 48.44
N GLU A 546 -14.53 -44.28 49.07
CA GLU A 546 -15.76 -44.72 48.40
C GLU A 546 -16.17 -43.78 47.25
N LYS A 547 -16.00 -42.46 47.41
CA LYS A 547 -16.21 -41.48 46.35
C LYS A 547 -15.23 -41.69 45.18
N ASN A 548 -13.96 -41.90 45.48
CA ASN A 548 -12.92 -42.08 44.46
C ASN A 548 -13.08 -43.41 43.72
N GLU A 549 -13.52 -44.48 44.40
CA GLU A 549 -13.88 -45.75 43.77
C GLU A 549 -15.07 -45.59 42.82
N LYS A 550 -16.16 -44.93 43.25
CA LYS A 550 -17.33 -44.67 42.37
C LYS A 550 -16.97 -43.83 41.14
N ILE A 551 -16.10 -42.83 41.27
CA ILE A 551 -15.62 -42.03 40.13
C ILE A 551 -14.75 -42.89 39.20
N ASN A 552 -13.92 -43.76 39.75
CA ASN A 552 -13.07 -44.65 38.96
C ASN A 552 -13.88 -45.73 38.23
N ASP A 553 -14.95 -46.25 38.83
CA ASP A 553 -15.84 -47.21 38.18
C ASP A 553 -16.63 -46.56 37.03
N LEU A 554 -17.10 -45.33 37.22
CA LEU A 554 -17.73 -44.52 36.15
C LEU A 554 -16.75 -44.25 34.99
N ARG A 555 -15.47 -44.00 35.29
CA ARG A 555 -14.42 -43.81 34.27
C ARG A 555 -14.05 -45.11 33.55
N LYS A 556 -13.90 -46.22 34.28
CA LYS A 556 -13.62 -47.55 33.70
C LYS A 556 -14.74 -48.05 32.80
N ALA A 557 -15.99 -47.71 33.10
CA ALA A 557 -17.13 -48.02 32.24
C ALA A 557 -17.07 -47.27 30.88
N ALA A 558 -16.40 -46.11 30.83
CA ALA A 558 -16.24 -45.30 29.63
C ALA A 558 -15.03 -45.72 28.75
N GLU A 559 -13.95 -46.23 29.36
CA GLU A 559 -12.69 -46.56 28.67
C GLU A 559 -12.71 -47.87 27.86
N ALA A 560 -13.83 -48.62 27.83
CA ALA A 560 -13.90 -49.93 27.17
C ALA A 560 -13.95 -49.90 25.62
N LYS A 561 -13.88 -48.74 24.96
CA LYS A 561 -13.71 -48.62 23.49
C LYS A 561 -12.99 -47.33 23.10
N GLU A 562 -11.66 -47.34 23.10
CA GLU A 562 -10.87 -46.32 22.40
C GLU A 562 -9.66 -46.91 21.66
N THR A 563 -9.63 -46.73 20.34
CA THR A 563 -8.41 -46.62 19.54
C THR A 563 -8.42 -45.24 18.90
N GLY A 564 -7.44 -44.41 19.22
CA GLY A 564 -7.34 -43.05 18.71
C GLY A 564 -6.92 -43.01 17.25
N ASP A 565 -7.48 -42.06 16.50
CA ASP A 565 -6.91 -41.55 15.27
C ASP A 565 -7.19 -40.04 15.19
N ASP A 566 -6.13 -39.24 15.01
CA ASP A 566 -6.21 -37.78 14.86
C ASP A 566 -6.23 -37.48 13.35
N SER A 567 -7.39 -37.70 12.75
CA SER A 567 -7.61 -37.55 11.31
C SER A 567 -7.90 -36.08 10.94
N PRO A 568 -7.35 -35.55 9.84
CA PRO A 568 -7.52 -34.15 9.46
C PRO A 568 -8.98 -33.80 9.17
N ARG A 569 -9.48 -32.69 9.74
CA ARG A 569 -10.86 -32.20 9.54
C ARG A 569 -11.17 -31.95 8.06
N ILE A 570 -12.08 -32.73 7.51
CA ILE A 570 -12.56 -32.60 6.13
C ILE A 570 -13.78 -31.66 6.12
N PHE A 571 -13.75 -30.63 5.27
CA PHE A 571 -14.84 -29.68 5.09
C PHE A 571 -15.51 -29.92 3.73
N GLU A 572 -16.84 -29.88 3.69
CA GLU A 572 -17.59 -29.91 2.45
C GLU A 572 -17.94 -28.48 2.00
N LEU A 573 -17.68 -28.19 0.73
CA LEU A 573 -18.00 -26.91 0.11
C LEU A 573 -19.44 -26.91 -0.40
N HIS A 574 -20.27 -25.96 0.05
CA HIS A 574 -21.64 -25.84 -0.43
C HIS A 574 -21.68 -25.29 -1.86
N LYS A 575 -22.03 -26.16 -2.83
CA LYS A 575 -22.14 -25.80 -4.26
C LYS A 575 -23.19 -24.71 -4.56
N ASN A 576 -24.18 -24.52 -3.68
CA ASN A 576 -25.28 -23.57 -3.84
C ASN A 576 -25.10 -22.28 -3.02
N PHE A 577 -23.88 -21.94 -2.59
CA PHE A 577 -23.60 -20.82 -1.69
C PHE A 577 -24.15 -19.47 -2.21
N TYR A 578 -24.08 -19.24 -3.53
CA TYR A 578 -24.59 -18.01 -4.15
C TYR A 578 -26.10 -17.86 -3.94
N GLN A 579 -26.86 -18.94 -4.14
CA GLN A 579 -28.31 -18.95 -3.94
C GLN A 579 -28.68 -18.76 -2.47
N MET A 580 -27.92 -19.37 -1.55
CA MET A 580 -28.09 -19.19 -0.11
C MET A 580 -27.88 -17.73 0.31
N ARG A 581 -26.88 -17.05 -0.28
CA ARG A 581 -26.60 -15.63 -0.01
C ARG A 581 -27.73 -14.72 -0.50
N ILE A 582 -28.24 -14.96 -1.70
CA ILE A 582 -29.39 -14.21 -2.25
C ILE A 582 -30.63 -14.42 -1.36
N ASN A 583 -30.91 -15.64 -0.91
CA ASN A 583 -32.03 -15.93 -0.02
C ASN A 583 -31.86 -15.27 1.36
N ARG A 584 -30.65 -15.26 1.92
CA ARG A 584 -30.34 -14.58 3.19
C ARG A 584 -30.55 -13.07 3.08
N LEU A 585 -30.09 -12.44 2.00
CA LEU A 585 -30.30 -11.01 1.74
C LEU A 585 -31.80 -10.69 1.61
N ARG A 586 -32.54 -11.49 0.84
CA ARG A 586 -34.01 -11.36 0.75
C ARG A 586 -34.70 -11.51 2.10
N ASN A 587 -34.26 -12.45 2.93
CA ASN A 587 -34.83 -12.66 4.26
C ASN A 587 -34.51 -11.50 5.23
N ILE A 588 -33.30 -10.94 5.19
CA ILE A 588 -32.94 -9.77 5.99
C ILE A 588 -33.77 -8.57 5.56
N GLU A 589 -33.94 -8.35 4.26
CA GLU A 589 -34.75 -7.25 3.72
C GLU A 589 -36.24 -7.42 4.06
N MET A 590 -36.79 -8.63 3.94
CA MET A 590 -38.15 -8.97 4.38
C MET A 590 -38.34 -8.74 5.87
N THR A 591 -37.38 -9.17 6.70
CA THR A 591 -37.43 -8.97 8.16
C THR A 591 -37.36 -7.48 8.51
N LYS A 592 -36.52 -6.71 7.81
CA LYS A 592 -36.42 -5.25 7.99
C LYS A 592 -37.71 -4.54 7.59
N ARG A 593 -38.29 -4.88 6.42
CA ARG A 593 -39.59 -4.35 5.98
C ARG A 593 -40.73 -4.72 6.94
N ASN A 594 -40.73 -5.95 7.46
CA ASN A 594 -41.72 -6.37 8.46
C ASN A 594 -41.55 -5.62 9.79
N ALA A 595 -40.31 -5.41 10.25
CA ALA A 595 -40.03 -4.62 11.45
C ALA A 595 -40.42 -3.14 11.28
N GLU A 596 -40.21 -2.56 10.11
CA GLU A 596 -40.66 -1.20 9.75
C GLU A 596 -42.19 -1.11 9.70
N ARG A 597 -42.88 -2.12 9.16
CA ARG A 597 -44.35 -2.22 9.18
C ARG A 597 -44.91 -2.35 10.61
N LEU A 598 -44.27 -3.14 11.46
CA LEU A 598 -44.62 -3.28 12.88
C LEU A 598 -44.40 -1.99 13.68
N ARG A 599 -43.45 -1.14 13.28
CA ARG A 599 -43.20 0.17 13.90
C ARG A 599 -44.17 1.26 13.48
N ASN A 600 -44.91 1.10 12.37
CA ASN A 600 -45.76 2.14 11.81
C ASN A 600 -47.24 1.70 11.74
N PRO A 601 -48.09 2.11 12.71
CA PRO A 601 -49.49 1.67 12.80
C PRO A 601 -50.35 2.01 11.57
N ALA A 602 -49.94 2.99 10.76
CA ALA A 602 -50.63 3.40 9.53
C ALA A 602 -50.42 2.45 8.34
N SER A 603 -49.52 1.47 8.46
CA SER A 603 -49.16 0.54 7.37
C SER A 603 -49.92 -0.80 7.42
N PHE A 604 -50.79 -0.99 8.41
CA PHE A 604 -51.74 -2.10 8.43
C PHE A 604 -52.94 -1.75 7.53
N PRO A 605 -53.33 -2.62 6.59
CA PRO A 605 -54.51 -2.38 5.76
C PRO A 605 -55.76 -2.33 6.64
N SER A 606 -56.49 -1.23 6.59
CA SER A 606 -57.81 -1.12 7.22
C SER A 606 -58.83 -1.94 6.44
N VAL A 607 -59.72 -2.62 7.17
CA VAL A 607 -60.84 -3.38 6.58
C VAL A 607 -61.70 -2.43 5.74
N PRO A 608 -62.03 -2.75 4.48
CA PRO A 608 -62.86 -1.89 3.65
C PRO A 608 -64.21 -1.63 4.33
N LYS A 609 -64.50 -0.37 4.66
CA LYS A 609 -65.86 0.04 5.03
C LYS A 609 -66.62 0.26 3.73
N GLY A 610 -67.39 -0.74 3.32
CA GLY A 610 -68.41 -0.56 2.29
C GLY A 610 -69.62 0.13 2.91
N ASP A 611 -70.00 1.28 2.35
CA ASP A 611 -71.39 1.73 2.39
C ASP A 611 -72.16 0.87 1.39
N LEU A 612 -73.14 0.12 1.90
CA LEU A 612 -74.25 -0.44 1.13
C LEU A 612 -75.37 0.59 1.04
#